data_AF-A0A959Y2S4-F1
#
_entry.id   AF-A0A959Y2S4-F1
#
_cell.length_a   1.000
_cell.length_b   1.000
_cell.length_c   1.000
_cell.angle_alpha   90.00
_cell.angle_beta   90.00
_cell.angle_gamma   90.00
#
_symmetry.space_group_name_H-M   'P 1'
#
loop_
_entity.id
_entity.type
_entity.pdbx_description
1 polymer ?
#
loop_
_entity_poly.entity_id
_entity_poly.type
_entity_poly.pdbx_seq_one_letter_code
_entity_poly.pdbx_strand_id
1 'polypeptide(L)'
;CAPLLAGLTALSSALSAQERVQQQVDHVLSVRLDDSRHELSGSATFTYTSHAAEALDTLWLHLWPNAYQRGSALCRQLDAMGDLDLHFAPDSLLGGIDSLA
;
A
#
# COMPACT_ATOMS: atom_id res chain seq x y z
N CYS A 1 35.59 22.18 -49.98
CA CYS A 1 34.21 22.16 -49.45
C CYS A 1 33.72 20.72 -49.35
N ALA A 2 33.72 20.16 -48.14
CA ALA A 2 32.91 18.99 -47.80
C ALA A 2 31.41 19.43 -47.76
N PRO A 3 30.42 18.52 -47.79
CA PRO A 3 30.19 17.71 -46.60
C PRO A 3 29.84 16.23 -46.81
N LEU A 4 30.34 15.45 -45.84
CA LEU A 4 29.67 14.38 -45.11
C LEU A 4 29.15 13.14 -45.87
N LEU A 5 30.07 12.18 -46.03
CA LEU A 5 29.78 10.79 -45.69
C LEU A 5 29.56 10.66 -44.17
N ALA A 6 28.52 9.94 -43.78
CA ALA A 6 28.60 8.71 -42.98
C ALA A 6 27.27 8.52 -42.26
N GLY A 7 26.54 7.49 -42.69
CA GLY A 7 25.21 7.15 -42.22
C GLY A 7 25.16 7.00 -40.70
N LEU A 8 24.14 7.61 -40.12
CA LEU A 8 23.72 7.44 -38.75
C LEU A 8 23.22 6.00 -38.59
N THR A 9 24.08 5.08 -38.13
CA THR A 9 23.64 3.74 -37.74
C THR A 9 22.73 3.88 -36.53
N ALA A 10 21.43 3.71 -36.77
CA ALA A 10 20.44 3.59 -35.72
C ALA A 10 20.81 2.39 -34.84
N LEU A 11 21.33 2.68 -33.65
CA LEU A 11 21.49 1.68 -32.60
C LEU A 11 20.09 1.35 -32.10
N SER A 12 19.44 0.37 -32.74
CA SER A 12 18.18 -0.20 -32.25
C SER A 12 18.47 -0.90 -30.92
N SER A 13 18.38 -0.16 -29.83
CA SER A 13 18.29 -0.75 -28.50
C SER A 13 17.02 -1.61 -28.49
N ALA A 14 17.19 -2.93 -28.52
CA ALA A 14 16.11 -3.84 -28.19
C ALA A 14 15.73 -3.55 -26.74
N LEU A 15 14.68 -2.74 -26.55
CA LEU A 15 14.07 -2.54 -25.25
C LEU A 15 13.41 -3.87 -24.89
N SER A 16 14.13 -4.71 -24.15
CA SER A 16 13.54 -5.88 -23.52
C SER A 16 12.43 -5.37 -22.62
N ALA A 17 11.18 -5.64 -22.98
CA ALA A 17 10.09 -5.54 -22.02
C ALA A 17 10.44 -6.54 -20.92
N GLN A 18 10.83 -6.05 -19.73
CA GLN A 18 10.99 -6.93 -18.57
C GLN A 18 9.73 -7.79 -18.49
N GLU A 19 9.88 -9.11 -18.45
CA GLU A 19 8.78 -10.00 -18.12
C GLU A 19 8.20 -9.51 -16.80
N ARG A 20 7.02 -8.92 -16.89
CA ARG A 20 6.39 -8.27 -15.76
C ARG A 20 5.87 -9.35 -14.84
N VAL A 21 6.68 -9.73 -13.87
CA VAL A 21 6.31 -10.61 -12.75
C VAL A 21 5.38 -9.86 -11.80
N GLN A 22 4.13 -9.66 -12.25
CA GLN A 22 3.09 -9.06 -11.45
C GLN A 22 2.59 -10.07 -10.43
N GLN A 23 2.63 -9.70 -9.15
CA GLN A 23 2.12 -10.51 -8.05
C GLN A 23 0.59 -10.42 -8.01
N GLN A 24 -0.09 -11.51 -7.61
CA GLN A 24 -1.55 -11.54 -7.49
C GLN A 24 -1.96 -11.83 -6.04
N VAL A 25 -2.99 -11.12 -5.56
CA VAL A 25 -3.57 -11.29 -4.23
C VAL A 25 -5.07 -11.43 -4.34
N ASP A 26 -5.56 -12.65 -4.17
CA ASP A 26 -6.99 -12.93 -4.06
C ASP A 26 -7.41 -12.85 -2.59
N HIS A 27 -8.62 -12.36 -2.32
CA HIS A 27 -9.07 -12.15 -0.95
C HIS A 27 -10.53 -12.52 -0.75
N VAL A 28 -10.83 -13.04 0.44
CA VAL A 28 -12.18 -13.25 0.94
C VAL A 28 -12.34 -12.46 2.23
N LEU A 29 -13.32 -11.57 2.25
CA LEU A 29 -13.66 -10.75 3.41
C LEU A 29 -15.04 -11.17 3.90
N SER A 30 -15.13 -11.63 5.15
CA SER A 30 -16.39 -11.89 5.83
C SER A 30 -16.54 -10.86 6.94
N VAL A 31 -17.34 -9.82 6.69
CA VAL A 31 -17.43 -8.62 7.54
C VAL A 31 -18.88 -8.35 7.93
N ARG A 32 -19.09 -8.01 9.20
CA ARG A 32 -20.35 -7.54 9.76
C ARG A 32 -20.21 -6.09 10.23
N LEU A 33 -21.18 -5.27 9.88
CA LEU A 33 -21.36 -3.91 10.40
C LEU A 33 -22.25 -3.93 11.64
N ASP A 34 -21.80 -3.26 12.70
CA ASP A 34 -22.62 -2.81 13.81
C ASP A 34 -22.70 -1.28 13.78
N ASP A 35 -23.81 -0.77 13.26
CA ASP A 35 -24.07 0.65 13.07
C ASP A 35 -24.44 1.38 14.37
N SER A 36 -24.81 0.64 15.42
CA SER A 36 -25.05 1.22 16.74
C SER A 36 -23.74 1.51 17.48
N ARG A 37 -22.75 0.64 17.27
CA ARG A 37 -21.40 0.74 17.87
C ARG A 37 -20.39 1.45 16.98
N HIS A 38 -20.73 1.71 15.71
CA HIS A 38 -19.81 2.21 14.68
C HIS A 38 -18.59 1.29 14.48
N GLU A 39 -18.79 -0.02 14.52
CA GLU A 39 -17.73 -1.02 14.45
C GLU A 39 -17.92 -2.00 13.28
N LEU A 40 -16.80 -2.47 12.72
CA LEU A 40 -16.74 -3.58 11.78
C LEU A 40 -16.05 -4.76 12.46
N SER A 41 -16.66 -5.94 12.41
CA SER A 41 -16.04 -7.19 12.88
C SER A 41 -15.99 -8.20 11.75
N GLY A 42 -14.91 -8.98 11.66
CA GLY A 42 -14.79 -9.93 10.56
C GLY A 42 -13.46 -10.64 10.48
N SER A 43 -13.31 -11.41 9.40
CA SER A 43 -12.10 -12.14 9.06
C SER A 43 -11.72 -11.87 7.60
N ALA A 44 -10.42 -11.78 7.33
CA ALA A 44 -9.85 -11.68 5.99
C ALA A 44 -8.96 -12.88 5.71
N THR A 45 -9.16 -13.52 4.55
CA THR A 45 -8.26 -14.57 4.05
C THR A 45 -7.64 -14.08 2.75
N PHE A 46 -6.31 -14.19 2.64
CA PHE A 46 -5.55 -13.78 1.48
C PHE A 46 -4.86 -15.00 0.86
N THR A 47 -4.98 -15.16 -0.46
CA THR A 47 -4.17 -16.08 -1.24
C THR A 47 -3.18 -15.27 -2.06
N TYR A 48 -1.89 -15.39 -1.73
CA TYR A 48 -0.82 -14.67 -2.43
C TYR A 48 -0.17 -15.60 -3.45
N THR A 49 -0.21 -15.22 -4.73
CA THR A 49 0.50 -15.92 -5.81
C THR A 49 1.76 -15.15 -6.16
N SER A 50 2.91 -15.72 -5.76
CA SER A 50 4.22 -15.19 -6.12
C SER A 50 4.60 -15.61 -7.54
N HIS A 51 5.03 -14.66 -8.36
CA HIS A 51 5.67 -14.95 -9.65
C HIS A 51 7.18 -14.64 -9.61
N ALA A 52 7.74 -14.30 -8.45
CA ALA A 52 9.17 -14.09 -8.31
C ALA A 52 9.93 -15.41 -8.40
N ALA A 53 11.16 -15.36 -8.93
CA ALA A 53 12.06 -16.52 -8.99
C ALA A 53 12.57 -16.92 -7.59
N GLU A 54 12.58 -15.97 -6.66
CA GLU A 54 12.99 -16.16 -5.27
C GLU A 54 11.76 -16.28 -4.36
N ALA A 55 11.88 -17.11 -3.31
CA ALA A 55 10.82 -17.29 -2.34
C ALA A 55 10.71 -16.09 -1.40
N LEU A 56 9.48 -15.75 -1.02
CA LEU A 56 9.19 -14.71 -0.04
C LEU A 56 9.09 -15.33 1.36
N ASP A 57 9.81 -14.79 2.32
CA ASP A 57 9.80 -15.24 3.71
C ASP A 57 8.80 -14.47 4.60
N THR A 58 8.44 -13.25 4.19
CA THR A 58 7.64 -12.31 4.97
C THR A 58 6.65 -11.57 4.08
N LEU A 59 5.39 -11.50 4.52
CA LEU A 59 4.35 -10.65 3.93
C LEU A 59 4.02 -9.50 4.88
N TRP A 60 4.18 -8.27 4.41
CA TRP A 60 3.79 -7.08 5.15
C TRP A 60 2.38 -6.66 4.75
N LEU A 61 1.49 -6.54 5.74
CA LEU A 61 0.15 -6.00 5.53
C LEU A 61 0.04 -4.59 6.11
N HIS A 62 -0.66 -3.74 5.37
CA HIS A 62 -0.85 -2.37 5.75
C HIS A 62 -2.16 -2.22 6.54
N LEU A 63 -2.08 -1.80 7.80
CA LEU A 63 -3.22 -1.62 8.70
C LEU A 63 -3.58 -0.13 8.84
N TRP A 64 -4.06 0.46 7.73
CA TRP A 64 -4.22 1.92 7.65
C TRP A 64 -5.11 2.55 8.72
N PRO A 65 -6.21 1.92 9.18
CA PRO A 65 -7.03 2.53 10.23
C PRO A 65 -6.25 2.87 11.51
N ASN A 66 -5.16 2.16 11.81
CA ASN A 66 -4.28 2.46 12.96
C ASN A 66 -3.50 3.78 12.79
N ALA A 67 -3.35 4.29 11.57
CA ALA A 67 -2.77 5.60 11.34
C ALA A 67 -3.66 6.73 11.92
N TYR A 68 -4.96 6.51 12.06
CA TYR A 68 -5.90 7.47 12.64
C TYR A 68 -6.04 7.32 14.16
N GLN A 69 -5.14 6.60 14.82
CA GLN A 69 -5.02 6.61 16.27
C GLN A 69 -4.31 7.87 16.74
N ARG A 70 -4.70 8.36 17.92
CA ARG A 70 -4.01 9.47 18.58
C ARG A 70 -2.55 9.10 18.84
N GLY A 71 -1.63 10.00 18.50
CA GLY A 71 -0.19 9.78 18.70
C GLY A 71 0.46 8.80 17.72
N SER A 72 -0.25 8.34 16.69
CA SER A 72 0.33 7.55 15.59
C SER A 72 1.45 8.29 14.85
N ALA A 73 2.15 7.60 13.94
CA ALA A 73 3.14 8.25 13.07
C ALA A 73 2.51 9.36 12.21
N LEU A 74 1.30 9.14 11.69
CA LEU A 74 0.55 10.15 10.94
C LEU A 74 0.16 11.34 11.83
N CYS A 75 -0.36 11.09 13.04
CA CYS A 75 -0.70 12.16 13.99
C CYS A 75 0.51 13.04 14.29
N ARG A 76 1.68 12.45 14.59
CA ARG A 76 2.91 13.22 14.85
C ARG A 76 3.38 14.01 13.63
N GLN A 77 3.19 13.47 12.42
CA GLN A 77 3.52 14.17 11.19
C GLN A 77 2.61 15.39 10.98
N LEU A 78 1.30 15.24 11.15
CA LEU A 78 0.34 16.34 11.05
C LEU A 78 0.62 17.42 12.11
N ASP A 79 0.92 17.01 13.35
CA ASP A 79 1.32 17.92 14.43
C ASP A 79 2.54 18.76 14.03
N ALA A 80 3.57 18.13 13.45
CA ALA A 80 4.77 18.81 12.98
C ALA A 80 4.50 19.75 11.80
N MET A 81 3.42 19.51 11.05
CA MET A 81 2.96 20.37 9.95
C MET A 81 2.00 21.48 10.43
N GLY A 82 1.64 21.51 11.71
CA GLY A 82 0.69 22.47 12.29
C GLY A 82 -0.78 22.10 12.06
N ASP A 83 -1.06 20.91 11.53
CA ASP A 83 -2.42 20.35 11.43
C ASP A 83 -2.70 19.52 12.68
N LEU A 84 -3.52 20.07 13.58
CA LEU A 84 -3.80 19.47 14.89
C LEU A 84 -5.17 18.78 14.94
N ASP A 85 -5.85 18.64 13.79
CA ASP A 85 -7.22 18.11 13.76
C ASP A 85 -7.27 16.67 14.27
N LEU A 86 -6.33 15.82 13.83
CA LEU A 86 -6.23 14.45 14.31
C LEU A 86 -5.78 14.37 15.79
N HIS A 87 -4.93 15.31 16.23
CA HIS A 87 -4.44 15.35 17.61
C HIS A 87 -5.55 15.66 18.61
N PHE A 88 -6.52 16.48 18.23
CA PHE A 88 -7.64 16.87 19.08
C PHE A 88 -8.97 16.22 18.66
N ALA A 89 -8.95 15.32 17.68
CA ALA A 89 -10.14 14.60 17.25
C ALA A 89 -10.81 13.89 18.45
N PRO A 90 -12.15 13.96 18.60
CA PRO A 90 -12.85 13.16 19.59
C PRO A 90 -12.68 11.67 19.27
N ASP A 91 -12.76 10.82 20.30
CA ASP A 91 -12.52 9.37 20.15
C ASP A 91 -13.44 8.71 19.11
N SER A 92 -14.64 9.25 18.91
CA SER A 92 -15.59 8.79 17.88
C SER A 92 -15.12 8.99 16.43
N LEU A 93 -14.10 9.81 16.20
CA LEU A 93 -13.49 10.05 14.88
C LEU A 93 -12.13 9.37 14.73
N LEU A 94 -11.61 8.75 15.80
CA LEU A 94 -10.37 7.99 15.74
C LEU A 94 -10.63 6.63 15.09
N GLY A 95 -9.62 6.14 14.36
CA GLY A 95 -9.65 4.83 13.73
C GLY A 95 -8.80 3.81 14.48
N GLY A 96 -9.05 2.53 14.20
CA GLY A 96 -8.23 1.43 14.69
C GLY A 96 -8.67 0.10 14.12
N ILE A 97 -7.74 -0.85 14.09
CA ILE A 97 -7.96 -2.29 13.97
C ILE A 97 -7.39 -2.91 15.23
N ASP A 98 -8.22 -3.71 15.90
CA ASP A 98 -7.83 -4.50 17.06
C ASP A 98 -8.08 -5.99 16.78
N SER A 99 -7.91 -6.82 17.82
CA SER A 99 -8.27 -8.24 17.81
C SER A 99 -7.60 -9.08 16.72
N LEU A 100 -6.38 -8.70 16.32
CA LEU A 100 -5.54 -9.50 15.42
C LEU A 100 -5.02 -10.74 16.16
N ALA A 101 -5.14 -11.90 15.50
CA ALA A 101 -4.72 -13.20 16.03
C ALA A 101 -3.22 -13.48 15.83
#